data_AF-A0AAW1UBU3-F1
#
_entry.id   AF-A0AAW1UBU3-F1
#
_cell.length_a   1.000
_cell.length_b   1.000
_cell.length_c   1.000
_cell.angle_alpha   90.00
_cell.angle_beta   90.00
_cell.angle_gamma   90.00
#
_symmetry.space_group_name_H-M   'P 1'
#
loop_
_entity.id
_entity.type
_entity.pdbx_description
1 polymer ?
#
loop_
_entity_poly.entity_id
_entity_poly.type
_entity_poly.pdbx_seq_one_letter_code
_entity_poly.pdbx_strand_id
1 'polypeptide(L)'
;MLLSAKSGTDKAVVYGVVADFADEESKNEMFAVEFGTVENANLFNEKFDEARQILKTKCSLYNGEADWQQLDEEESEKWGNEEKSSSLMTKKESWQ
;
A
#
# COMPACT_ATOMS: atom_id res chain seq x y z
N MET A 1 7.73 7.99 -3.02
CA MET A 1 8.46 6.85 -3.60
C MET A 1 9.18 7.27 -4.88
N LEU A 2 10.46 6.94 -4.98
CA LEU A 2 11.32 7.19 -6.15
C LEU A 2 11.77 5.84 -6.70
N LEU A 3 11.73 5.67 -8.02
CA LEU A 3 12.12 4.45 -8.73
C LEU A 3 13.36 4.74 -9.58
N SER A 4 14.37 3.88 -9.48
CA SER A 4 15.65 4.02 -10.20
C SER A 4 16.08 2.68 -10.77
N ALA A 5 16.58 2.66 -12.01
CA ALA A 5 17.22 1.46 -12.56
C ALA A 5 18.49 1.12 -11.78
N LYS A 6 18.74 -0.18 -11.53
CA LYS A 6 19.96 -0.61 -10.85
C LYS A 6 21.15 -0.54 -11.82
N SER A 7 22.24 0.10 -11.39
CA SER A 7 23.47 0.13 -12.20
C SER A 7 24.00 -1.30 -12.42
N GLY A 8 24.30 -1.64 -13.67
CA GLY A 8 24.88 -2.92 -14.08
C GLY A 8 23.87 -4.04 -14.37
N THR A 9 22.56 -3.82 -14.27
CA THR A 9 21.55 -4.78 -14.75
C THR A 9 20.23 -4.09 -15.09
N ASP A 10 19.72 -4.35 -16.29
CA ASP A 10 18.43 -3.82 -16.76
C ASP A 10 17.24 -4.63 -16.22
N LYS A 11 17.53 -5.71 -15.49
CA LYS A 11 16.52 -6.57 -14.87
C LYS A 11 16.20 -6.18 -13.44
N ALA A 12 16.86 -5.19 -12.86
CA ALA A 12 16.63 -4.81 -11.48
C ALA A 12 16.36 -3.33 -11.32
N VAL A 13 15.47 -3.03 -10.37
CA VAL A 13 15.05 -1.66 -10.04
C VAL A 13 15.10 -1.48 -8.53
N VAL A 14 15.53 -0.29 -8.13
CA VAL A 14 15.68 0.12 -6.74
C VAL A 14 14.63 1.18 -6.44
N TYR A 15 13.92 1.05 -5.32
CA TYR A 15 12.93 2.03 -4.90
C TYR A 15 12.92 2.23 -3.39
N GLY A 16 12.65 3.46 -2.97
CA GLY A 16 12.54 3.85 -1.56
C GLY A 16 11.08 3.95 -1.09
N VAL A 17 10.81 3.39 0.09
CA VAL A 17 9.53 3.40 0.79
C VAL A 17 9.70 4.13 2.12
N VAL A 18 8.82 5.09 2.41
CA VAL A 18 8.89 5.94 3.62
C VAL A 18 8.11 5.34 4.79
N ALA A 19 7.29 4.33 4.55
CA ALA A 19 6.48 3.69 5.60
C ALA A 19 6.12 2.27 5.14
N ASP A 20 7.10 1.38 5.11
CA ASP A 20 6.88 -0.05 4.93
C ASP A 20 6.31 -0.64 6.23
N PHE A 21 5.44 -1.64 6.14
CA PHE A 21 4.76 -2.24 7.29
C PHE A 21 4.82 -3.78 7.27
N ALA A 22 5.78 -4.39 6.57
CA ALA A 22 5.88 -5.84 6.49
C ALA A 22 6.15 -6.51 7.86
N ASP A 23 6.79 -5.78 8.77
CA ASP A 23 7.15 -6.23 10.13
C ASP A 23 6.16 -5.75 11.21
N GLU A 24 4.94 -5.35 10.85
CA GLU A 24 3.94 -4.76 11.77
C GLU A 24 4.41 -3.43 12.41
N GLU A 25 5.44 -2.79 11.86
CA GLU A 25 5.99 -1.51 12.27
C GLU A 25 6.29 -0.65 11.05
N SER A 26 6.01 0.66 11.12
CA SER A 26 6.29 1.60 10.04
C SER A 26 7.79 1.90 9.95
N LYS A 27 8.42 1.50 8.83
CA LYS A 27 9.86 1.66 8.61
C LYS A 27 10.18 2.35 7.29
N ASN A 28 11.24 3.17 7.31
CA ASN A 28 11.83 3.69 6.07
C ASN A 28 12.75 2.62 5.49
N GLU A 29 12.42 2.10 4.31
CA GLU A 29 13.19 1.02 3.69
C GLU A 29 13.53 1.33 2.23
N MET A 30 14.63 0.72 1.76
CA MET A 30 15.05 0.79 0.37
C MET A 30 15.14 -0.62 -0.21
N PHE A 31 14.28 -0.88 -1.18
CA PHE A 31 14.16 -2.19 -1.82
C PHE A 31 14.90 -2.22 -3.15
N ALA A 32 15.42 -3.40 -3.48
CA ALA A 32 15.88 -3.72 -4.81
C ALA A 32 15.17 -5.01 -5.26
N VAL A 33 14.45 -4.95 -6.37
CA VAL A 33 13.77 -6.10 -6.95
C VAL A 33 14.45 -6.46 -8.27
N GLU A 34 14.75 -7.74 -8.47
CA GLU A 34 15.27 -8.28 -9.73
C GLU A 34 14.22 -9.19 -10.38
N PHE A 35 14.01 -8.99 -11.68
CA PHE A 35 13.06 -9.76 -12.48
C PHE A 35 13.79 -10.84 -13.28
N GLY A 36 13.05 -11.93 -13.57
CA GLY A 36 13.58 -13.02 -14.39
C GLY A 36 13.98 -12.57 -15.82
N THR A 37 13.30 -11.56 -16.36
CA THR A 37 13.52 -11.01 -17.71
C THR A 37 13.51 -9.48 -17.69
N VAL A 38 14.13 -8.86 -18.71
CA VAL A 38 14.18 -7.39 -18.85
C VAL A 38 12.79 -6.84 -19.17
N GLU A 39 11.99 -7.59 -19.94
CA GLU A 39 10.62 -7.21 -20.29
C GLU A 39 9.75 -7.05 -19.05
N ASN A 40 9.90 -7.94 -18.06
CA ASN A 40 9.16 -7.85 -16.80
C ASN A 40 9.61 -6.64 -15.95
N ALA A 41 10.90 -6.31 -15.98
CA ALA A 41 11.41 -5.11 -15.30
C ALA A 41 10.84 -3.83 -15.93
N ASN A 42 10.78 -3.77 -17.26
CA ASN A 42 10.17 -2.64 -17.96
C ASN A 42 8.67 -2.54 -17.70
N LEU A 43 7.95 -3.66 -17.76
CA LEU A 43 6.52 -3.69 -17.46
C LEU A 43 6.23 -3.25 -16.03
N PHE A 44 7.07 -3.65 -15.07
CA PHE A 44 6.97 -3.17 -13.69
C PHE A 44 7.14 -1.65 -13.62
N ASN A 45 8.16 -1.07 -14.28
CA ASN A 45 8.35 0.38 -14.29
C ASN A 45 7.14 1.13 -14.85
N GLU A 46 6.60 0.66 -15.98
CA GLU A 46 5.42 1.25 -16.61
C GLU A 46 4.20 1.21 -15.69
N LYS A 47 3.92 0.04 -15.09
CA LYS A 47 2.78 -0.13 -14.18
C LYS A 47 2.95 0.59 -12.86
N PHE A 48 4.17 0.68 -12.36
CA PHE A 48 4.49 1.45 -11.16
C PHE A 48 4.21 2.93 -11.37
N ASP A 49 4.62 3.50 -12.51
CA ASP A 49 4.33 4.90 -12.83
C ASP A 49 2.83 5.15 -13.09
N GLU A 50 2.14 4.23 -13.76
CA GLU A 50 0.68 4.29 -13.92
C GLU A 50 -0.02 4.36 -12.54
N ALA A 51 0.36 3.49 -11.61
CA ALA A 51 -0.19 3.48 -10.25
C ALA A 51 0.08 4.81 -9.51
N ARG A 52 1.28 5.38 -9.66
CA ARG A 52 1.61 6.69 -9.07
C ARG A 52 0.73 7.81 -9.63
N GLN A 53 0.42 7.78 -10.92
CA GLN A 53 -0.49 8.77 -11.52
C GLN A 53 -1.93 8.59 -11.01
N ILE A 54 -2.38 7.35 -10.84
CA ILE A 54 -3.68 7.06 -10.24
C ILE A 54 -3.75 7.64 -8.82
N LEU A 55 -2.72 7.46 -7.99
CA LEU A 55 -2.69 8.04 -6.64
C LEU A 55 -2.80 9.57 -6.68
N LYS A 56 -2.05 10.22 -7.57
CA LYS A 56 -2.09 11.68 -7.73
C LYS A 56 -3.41 12.24 -8.24
N THR A 57 -4.19 11.44 -8.97
CA THR A 57 -5.40 11.92 -9.66
C THR A 57 -6.69 11.47 -8.99
N LYS A 58 -6.70 10.27 -8.41
CA LYS A 58 -7.92 9.63 -7.89
C LYS A 58 -7.93 9.46 -6.37
N CYS A 59 -6.79 9.62 -5.69
CA CYS A 59 -6.73 9.52 -4.24
C CYS A 59 -6.66 10.92 -3.63
N SER A 60 -7.72 11.32 -2.91
CA SER A 60 -7.81 12.62 -2.23
C SER A 60 -6.62 12.89 -1.29
N LEU A 61 -6.13 11.85 -0.61
CA LEU A 61 -4.97 11.93 0.28
C LEU A 61 -3.68 12.36 -0.43
N TYR A 62 -3.56 12.08 -1.73
CA TYR A 62 -2.34 12.32 -2.50
C TYR A 62 -2.49 13.36 -3.62
N ASN A 63 -3.72 13.78 -3.94
CA ASN A 63 -4.01 14.80 -4.95
C ASN A 63 -3.99 16.25 -4.37
N GLY A 64 -3.79 16.38 -3.05
CA GLY A 64 -3.73 17.68 -2.36
C GLY A 64 -5.09 18.29 -2.02
N GLU A 65 -6.19 17.58 -2.30
CA GLU A 65 -7.56 17.99 -1.96
C GLU A 65 -8.04 17.40 -0.63
N ALA A 66 -7.26 16.52 0.01
CA ALA A 66 -7.58 16.01 1.33
C ALA A 66 -7.52 17.12 2.39
N ASP A 67 -8.69 17.42 2.96
CA ASP A 67 -8.81 18.13 4.21
C ASP A 67 -8.54 17.15 5.36
N TRP A 68 -7.35 17.27 5.96
CA TRP A 68 -6.89 16.43 7.07
C TRP A 68 -7.74 16.54 8.33
N GLN A 69 -8.68 17.48 8.40
CA GLN A 69 -9.57 17.67 9.54
C GLN A 69 -10.82 16.78 9.51
N GLN A 70 -11.15 16.16 8.37
CA GLN A 70 -12.40 15.41 8.20
C GLN A 70 -12.23 13.87 8.14
N LEU A 71 -10.98 13.38 8.11
CA LEU A 71 -10.67 11.94 8.00
C LEU A 71 -10.79 11.16 9.32
N ASP A 72 -10.62 11.83 10.47
CA ASP A 72 -10.72 11.19 11.80
C ASP A 72 -12.15 10.72 12.14
N GLU A 73 -13.19 11.33 11.57
CA GLU A 73 -14.59 10.96 11.87
C GLU A 73 -15.11 9.76 11.05
N GLU A 74 -14.74 9.62 9.77
CA GLU A 74 -15.25 8.52 8.93
C GLU A 74 -14.53 7.17 9.14
N GLU A 75 -13.25 7.17 9.55
CA GLU A 75 -12.48 5.94 9.80
C GLU A 75 -12.94 5.21 11.08
N SER A 76 -13.36 5.97 12.10
CA SER A 76 -13.90 5.46 13.36
C SER A 76 -15.21 4.66 13.15
N GLU A 77 -16.09 5.13 12.26
CA GLU A 77 -17.39 4.48 12.02
C GLU A 77 -17.26 3.19 11.19
N LYS A 78 -16.21 3.06 10.37
CA LYS A 78 -16.03 1.91 9.48
C LYS A 78 -15.43 0.70 10.19
N TRP A 79 -14.46 0.90 11.09
CA TRP A 79 -13.83 -0.21 11.83
C TRP A 79 -14.72 -0.75 12.97
N GLY A 80 -15.59 0.09 13.53
CA GLY A 80 -16.49 -0.31 14.63
C GLY A 80 -17.59 -1.31 14.25
N ASN A 81 -17.85 -1.54 12.96
CA ASN A 81 -18.93 -2.41 12.51
C ASN A 81 -18.48 -3.86 12.18
N GLU A 82 -17.20 -4.10 11.87
CA GLU A 82 -16.70 -5.45 11.58
C GLU A 82 -16.46 -6.29 12.85
N GLU A 83 -16.14 -5.66 13.99
CA GLU A 83 -15.95 -6.38 15.26
C GLU A 83 -17.25 -7.00 15.81
N LYS A 84 -18.41 -6.41 15.51
CA LYS A 84 -19.71 -6.98 15.92
C LYS A 84 -20.10 -8.20 15.12
N SER A 85 -19.66 -8.33 13.86
CA SER A 85 -20.00 -9.49 13.03
C SER A 85 -19.19 -10.74 13.40
N SER A 86 -17.93 -10.57 13.83
CA SER A 86 -17.10 -11.69 14.29
C SER A 86 -17.48 -12.16 15.71
N SER A 87 -17.86 -11.24 16.61
CA SER A 87 -18.30 -11.58 17.98
C SER A 87 -19.66 -12.32 18.02
N LEU A 88 -20.50 -12.15 17.00
CA LEU A 88 -21.80 -12.84 16.90
C LEU A 88 -21.69 -14.31 16.45
N MET A 89 -20.57 -14.73 15.86
CA MET A 89 -20.36 -16.13 15.45
C MET A 89 -19.74 -17.01 16.53
N THR A 90 -19.14 -16.46 17.60
CA THR A 90 -18.47 -17.28 18.63
C THR A 90 -19.32 -17.49 19.90
N LYS A 91 -20.48 -16.84 20.02
CA LYS A 91 -21.31 -16.88 21.24
C LYS A 91 -22.57 -17.75 21.16
N LYS A 92 -22.77 -18.50 20.06
CA LYS A 92 -23.96 -19.36 19.87
C LYS A 92 -23.71 -20.87 19.97
N GLU A 93 -22.48 -21.32 20.20
CA GLU A 93 -22.17 -22.76 20.36
C GLU A 93 -21.55 -23.08 21.74
N SER A 94 -22.14 -22.52 22.79
CA SER A 94 -21.95 -23.05 24.15
C SER A 94 -23.31 -23.07 24.81
N TRP A 95 -23.65 -24.19 25.44
CA TRP A 95 -24.98 -24.62 25.92
C TRP A 95 -25.83 -25.39 24.90
N GLN A 96 -25.39 -26.59 24.56
CA GLN A 96 -26.15 -27.83 24.81
C GLN A 96 -25.21 -29.04 24.83
#